data_AF-A0A356TSQ1-F1
#
_entry.id   AF-A0A356TSQ1-F1
#
_cell.length_a   1.000
_cell.length_b   1.000
_cell.length_c   1.000
_cell.angle_alpha   90.00
_cell.angle_beta   90.00
_cell.angle_gamma   90.00
#
_symmetry.space_group_name_H-M   'P 1'
#
loop_
_entity.id
_entity.type
_entity.pdbx_description
1 polymer ?
#
loop_
_entity_poly.entity_id
_entity_poly.type
_entity_poly.pdbx_seq_one_letter_code
_entity_poly.pdbx_strand_id
1 'polypeptide(L)' 'PVAEVEVARGGLSACPVSPSDVFRSLIKEAAAGVVFVHNHPSGEPSP' A
#
# COMPACT_ATOMS: atom_id res chain seq x y z
N PRO A 1 0.57 2.37 -18.83
CA PRO A 1 1.85 2.48 -18.08
C PRO A 1 1.63 1.98 -16.66
N VAL A 2 2.64 1.40 -16.02
CA VAL A 2 2.56 0.96 -14.62
C VAL A 2 3.19 2.05 -13.74
N ALA A 3 2.59 2.31 -12.58
CA ALA A 3 3.07 3.25 -11.59
C ALA A 3 3.18 2.57 -10.21
N GLU A 4 4.18 2.97 -9.42
CA GLU A 4 4.36 2.52 -8.04
C GLU A 4 4.15 3.69 -7.09
N VAL A 5 3.47 3.42 -5.97
CA VAL A 5 3.16 4.42 -4.94
C VAL A 5 3.42 3.81 -3.57
N GLU A 6 4.34 4.40 -2.79
CA GLU A 6 4.48 4.07 -1.37
C GLU A 6 3.29 4.67 -0.61
N VAL A 7 2.41 3.81 -0.09
CA VAL A 7 1.23 4.22 0.68
C VAL A 7 1.61 4.65 2.10
N ALA A 8 2.43 3.83 2.76
CA ALA A 8 2.81 4.03 4.14
C ALA A 8 4.12 3.32 4.47
N ARG A 9 4.79 3.83 5.50
CA ARG A 9 5.94 3.20 6.14
C ARG A 9 5.61 2.96 7.62
N GLY A 10 5.79 1.73 8.06
CA GLY A 10 5.50 1.33 9.44
C GLY A 10 6.44 1.98 10.45
N GLY A 11 5.98 2.05 11.70
CA GLY A 11 6.77 2.41 12.86
C GLY A 11 7.26 1.18 13.62
N LEU A 12 7.56 1.36 14.91
CA LEU A 12 8.12 0.31 15.77
C LEU A 12 7.21 -0.94 15.90
N SER A 13 5.89 -0.76 15.81
CA SER A 13 4.94 -1.84 16.14
C SER A 13 3.75 -1.96 15.17
N ALA A 14 3.54 -0.98 14.29
CA ALA A 14 2.40 -0.99 13.38
C ALA A 14 2.62 -0.10 12.16
N CYS A 15 1.83 -0.35 11.11
CA CYS A 15 1.69 0.49 9.92
C CYS A 15 0.20 0.71 9.63
N PRO A 16 -0.48 1.64 10.33
CA PRO A 16 -1.91 1.87 10.12
C PRO A 16 -2.14 2.53 8.76
N VAL A 17 -3.12 2.00 8.02
CA VAL A 17 -3.57 2.55 6.73
C VAL A 17 -5.10 2.58 6.70
N SER A 18 -5.66 3.64 6.13
CA SER A 18 -7.09 3.77 5.86
C SER A 18 -7.38 3.55 4.37
N PRO A 19 -8.60 3.14 3.98
CA PRO A 19 -8.98 3.06 2.58
C PRO A 19 -8.74 4.37 1.81
N SER A 20 -8.95 5.53 2.45
CA SER A 20 -8.72 6.83 1.81
C SER A 20 -7.25 7.12 1.48
N ASP A 21 -6.30 6.52 2.20
CA ASP A 21 -4.87 6.69 1.92
C ASP A 21 -4.47 6.02 0.61
N VAL A 22 -5.20 4.97 0.21
CA VAL A 22 -4.92 4.23 -1.02
C VAL A 22 -5.84 4.66 -2.17
N PHE A 23 -7.16 4.61 -1.98
CA PHE A 23 -8.09 4.78 -3.10
C PHE A 23 -8.10 6.20 -3.66
N ARG A 24 -7.72 7.21 -2.88
CA ARG A 24 -7.69 8.60 -3.35
C ARG A 24 -6.73 8.79 -4.52
N SER A 25 -5.53 8.19 -4.49
CA SER A 25 -4.58 8.30 -5.62
C SER A 25 -5.06 7.47 -6.82
N LEU A 26 -5.51 6.24 -6.57
CA LEU A 26 -6.01 5.34 -7.63
C LEU A 26 -7.17 5.94 -8.42
N ILE A 27 -8.12 6.59 -7.74
CA ILE A 27 -9.26 7.27 -8.37
C ILE A 27 -8.78 8.47 -9.20
N LYS A 28 -7.86 9.29 -8.66
CA LYS A 28 -7.31 10.46 -9.37
C LYS A 28 -6.57 10.08 -10.65
N GLU A 29 -5.84 8.98 -10.60
CA GLU A 29 -5.07 8.45 -11.75
C GLU A 29 -5.93 7.58 -12.70
N ALA A 30 -7.23 7.45 -12.43
CA ALA A 30 -8.15 6.59 -13.18
C ALA A 30 -7.60 5.16 -13.38
N ALA A 31 -7.02 4.59 -12.33
CA ALA A 31 -6.38 3.28 -12.39
C ALA A 31 -7.40 2.19 -12.78
N ALA A 32 -7.14 1.50 -13.89
CA ALA A 32 -7.99 0.40 -14.36
C ALA A 32 -7.90 -0.86 -13.46
N GLY A 33 -6.84 -0.97 -12.66
CA GLY A 33 -6.62 -2.05 -11.70
C GLY A 33 -5.44 -1.72 -10.78
N VAL A 34 -5.34 -2.43 -9.66
CA VAL A 34 -4.29 -2.24 -8.65
C VAL A 34 -3.88 -3.57 -8.03
N VAL A 35 -2.62 -3.66 -7.61
CA VAL A 35 -2.10 -4.75 -6.76
C VAL A 35 -1.59 -4.13 -5.47
N PHE A 36 -2.01 -4.69 -4.33
CA PHE A 36 -1.53 -4.27 -3.01
C PHE A 36 -0.38 -5.18 -2.59
N VAL A 37 0.71 -4.57 -2.13
CA VAL A 37 1.89 -5.28 -1.62
C VAL A 37 2.24 -4.70 -0.25
N HIS A 38 2.52 -5.56 0.71
CA HIS A 38 3.18 -5.20 1.96
C HIS A 38 4.38 -6.12 2.15
N ASN A 39 5.38 -5.67 2.90
CA ASN A 39 6.54 -6.48 3.23
C ASN A 39 6.71 -6.60 4.75
N HIS A 40 7.20 -7.75 5.19
CA HIS A 40 7.62 -7.98 6.56
C HIS A 40 9.15 -7.99 6.63
N PRO A 41 9.80 -7.02 7.30
CA PRO A 41 11.26 -7.01 7.45
C PRO A 41 11.83 -8.27 8.12
N SER A 42 11.01 -9.00 8.91
CA SER A 42 11.37 -10.28 9.50
C SER A 42 11.46 -11.43 8.49
N GLY A 43 10.87 -11.29 7.30
CA GLY A 43 10.77 -12.35 6.29
C GLY A 43 9.59 -13.30 6.47
N GLU A 44 8.86 -13.23 7.58
CA GLU A 44 7.67 -14.07 7.84
C GLU A 44 6.45 -13.55 7.07
N PRO A 45 5.88 -14.30 6.10
CA PRO A 45 4.82 -13.82 5.21
C PRO A 45 3.41 -14.17 5.69
N SER A 46 3.28 -14.78 6.87
CA SER A 46 1.98 -15.10 7.45
C SER A 46 1.22 -13.79 7.74
N PRO A 47 -0.03 -13.65 7.26
CA PRO A 47 -0.85 -12.47 7.53
C PRO A 47 -1.27 -12.36 9.00
#